data_AF-A0AAX4AVT8-F1
#
_entry.id   AF-A0AAX4AVT8-F1
#
_cell.length_a   1.000
_cell.length_b   1.000
_cell.length_c   1.000
_cell.angle_alpha   90.00
_cell.angle_beta   90.00
_cell.angle_gamma   90.00
#
_symmetry.space_group_name_H-M   'P 1'
#
loop_
_entity.id
_entity.type
_entity.pdbx_description
1 polymer ?
#
loop_
_entity_poly.entity_id
_entity_poly.type
_entity_poly.pdbx_seq_one_letter_code
_entity_poly.pdbx_strand_id
1 'polypeptide(L)'
;MIKKGQCFNISLNGKRPLWGFFLLVTDQGEELIIKRNSKIPFDRYRKVYQTNYSFKDKVFTKKAPNNLSAVIGVPLGLLLARTFRKILPMDLFFGKPNLDLDVREGVVNVLIFLLAVIVTLWLVTIARYVQLKRFVEKNGAELVLVGQIKPVDYLQKTSNGTEVW
;
A
#
# COMPACT_ATOMS: atom_id res chain seq x y z
N MET A 1 -12.71 16.57 17.26
CA MET A 1 -13.41 15.55 18.05
C MET A 1 -12.61 14.27 18.00
N ILE A 2 -12.24 13.69 19.15
CA ILE A 2 -11.45 12.45 19.21
C ILE A 2 -12.43 11.28 19.06
N LYS A 3 -12.23 10.44 18.05
CA LYS A 3 -13.00 9.19 17.86
C LYS A 3 -12.13 8.02 18.32
N LYS A 4 -12.62 7.26 19.29
CA LYS A 4 -12.01 6.00 19.76
C LYS A 4 -12.69 4.82 19.07
N GLY A 5 -11.92 3.75 18.83
CA GLY A 5 -12.39 2.58 18.11
C GLY A 5 -11.28 1.59 17.78
N GLN A 6 -11.67 0.50 17.12
CA GLN A 6 -10.76 -0.57 16.71
C GLN A 6 -10.50 -0.55 15.21
N CYS A 7 -9.25 -0.86 14.83
CA CYS A 7 -8.81 -0.88 13.44
C CYS A 7 -8.70 -2.31 12.92
N PHE A 8 -9.34 -2.56 11.77
CA PHE A 8 -9.38 -3.86 11.12
C PHE A 8 -8.83 -3.78 9.70
N ASN A 9 -8.07 -4.81 9.31
CA ASN A 9 -7.79 -5.02 7.90
C ASN A 9 -9.05 -5.54 7.21
N ILE A 10 -9.36 -5.02 6.02
CA ILE A 10 -10.49 -5.49 5.21
C ILE A 10 -10.02 -6.31 4.03
N SER A 11 -10.84 -7.26 3.57
CA SER A 11 -10.61 -8.01 2.33
C SER A 11 -11.84 -7.97 1.44
N LEU A 12 -11.66 -7.46 0.22
CA LEU A 12 -12.75 -7.43 -0.76
C LEU A 12 -13.15 -8.83 -1.25
N ASN A 13 -12.20 -9.76 -1.25
CA ASN A 13 -12.36 -11.11 -1.81
C ASN A 13 -12.17 -12.24 -0.78
N GLY A 14 -12.02 -11.91 0.52
CA GLY A 14 -11.72 -12.87 1.60
C GLY A 14 -10.34 -13.54 1.56
N LYS A 15 -9.60 -13.45 0.44
CA LYS A 15 -8.33 -14.15 0.24
C LYS A 15 -7.10 -13.37 0.72
N ARG A 16 -7.11 -12.04 0.57
CA ARG A 16 -5.96 -11.15 0.84
C ARG A 16 -6.44 -9.82 1.43
N PRO A 17 -5.70 -9.21 2.36
CA PRO A 17 -6.06 -7.88 2.87
C PRO A 17 -5.91 -6.83 1.76
N LEU A 18 -6.84 -5.87 1.72
CA LEU A 18 -6.77 -4.71 0.85
C LEU A 18 -5.70 -3.76 1.38
N TRP A 19 -4.52 -3.79 0.77
CA TRP A 19 -3.45 -2.87 1.14
C TRP A 19 -3.82 -1.44 0.76
N GLY A 20 -3.40 -0.46 1.55
CA GLY A 20 -3.73 0.94 1.30
C GLY A 20 -4.94 1.45 2.09
N PHE A 21 -5.74 0.57 2.69
CA PHE A 21 -6.95 0.94 3.42
C PHE A 21 -7.15 0.06 4.65
N PHE A 22 -7.75 0.61 5.69
CA PHE A 22 -8.22 -0.15 6.85
C PHE A 22 -9.56 0.40 7.31
N LEU A 23 -10.33 -0.44 7.99
CA LEU A 23 -11.60 -0.10 8.59
C LEU A 23 -11.37 0.33 10.03
N LEU A 24 -11.88 1.49 10.41
CA LEU A 24 -12.04 1.92 11.80
C LEU A 24 -13.50 1.77 12.16
N VAL A 25 -13.77 0.92 13.15
CA VAL A 25 -15.08 0.83 13.79
C VAL A 25 -14.99 1.62 15.08
N THR A 26 -15.73 2.72 15.15
CA THR A 26 -15.78 3.55 16.36
C THR A 26 -16.55 2.84 17.47
N ASP A 27 -16.35 3.28 18.73
CA ASP A 27 -17.12 2.75 19.87
C ASP A 27 -18.64 3.02 19.73
N GLN A 28 -19.02 4.01 18.91
CA GLN A 28 -20.40 4.34 18.55
C GLN A 28 -20.96 3.45 17.43
N GLY A 29 -20.17 2.52 16.90
CA GLY A 29 -20.55 1.61 15.82
C GLY A 29 -20.44 2.20 14.42
N GLU A 30 -19.98 3.45 14.26
CA GLU A 30 -19.74 4.03 12.94
C GLU A 30 -18.55 3.36 12.25
N GLU A 31 -18.71 3.10 10.95
CA GLU A 31 -17.71 2.48 10.09
C GLU A 31 -17.04 3.53 9.19
N LEU A 32 -15.72 3.65 9.34
CA LEU A 32 -14.91 4.61 8.61
C LEU A 32 -13.77 3.89 7.89
N ILE A 33 -13.59 4.16 6.60
CA ILE A 33 -12.49 3.61 5.82
C ILE A 33 -11.37 4.63 5.74
N ILE A 34 -10.19 4.28 6.25
CA ILE A 34 -9.06 5.19 6.31
C ILE A 34 -8.02 4.76 5.29
N LYS A 35 -7.58 5.72 4.47
CA LYS A 35 -6.50 5.50 3.49
C LYS A 35 -5.14 5.54 4.17
N ARG A 36 -4.40 4.45 4.08
CA ARG A 36 -3.03 4.28 4.56
C ARG A 36 -2.20 3.46 3.58
N ASN A 37 -1.47 4.17 2.71
CA ASN A 37 -0.60 3.54 1.70
C ASN A 37 0.68 2.93 2.29
N SER A 38 1.08 3.32 3.50
CA SER A 38 2.32 2.87 4.13
C SER A 38 2.14 2.63 5.62
N LYS A 39 2.90 1.65 6.15
CA LYS A 39 3.00 1.38 7.58
C LYS A 39 4.02 2.26 8.30
N ILE A 40 4.68 3.17 7.57
CA ILE A 40 5.67 4.07 8.16
C ILE A 40 4.96 4.96 9.19
N PRO A 41 5.53 5.11 10.41
CA PRO A 41 4.92 5.82 11.53
C PRO A 41 5.02 7.34 11.36
N PHE A 42 4.53 7.86 10.25
CA PHE A 42 4.46 9.30 10.05
C PHE A 42 3.18 9.84 10.68
N ASP A 43 3.38 10.86 11.51
CA ASP A 43 2.35 11.65 12.13
C ASP A 43 1.63 12.56 11.11
N ARG A 44 0.84 11.94 10.23
CA ARG A 44 0.21 12.60 9.08
C ARG A 44 -1.30 12.41 9.07
N TYR A 45 -2.00 13.46 8.66
CA TYR A 45 -3.42 13.38 8.33
C TYR A 45 -3.68 12.36 7.21
N ARG A 46 -4.69 11.53 7.44
CA ARG A 46 -5.12 10.45 6.54
C ARG A 46 -6.55 10.70 6.09
N LYS A 47 -6.81 10.51 4.81
CA LYS A 47 -8.15 10.66 4.23
C LYS A 47 -9.08 9.59 4.78
N VAL A 48 -10.28 10.01 5.16
CA VAL A 48 -11.35 9.16 5.70
C VAL A 48 -12.52 9.17 4.75
N TYR A 49 -12.99 7.98 4.46
CA TYR A 49 -14.13 7.71 3.62
C TYR A 49 -15.22 7.04 4.44
N GLN A 50 -16.47 7.35 4.13
CA GLN A 50 -17.64 6.73 4.71
C GLN A 50 -18.48 6.12 3.60
N THR A 51 -19.20 5.06 3.93
CA THR A 51 -20.08 4.35 3.01
C THR A 51 -21.21 3.68 3.78
N ASN A 52 -22.36 3.55 3.13
CA ASN A 52 -23.54 2.90 3.70
C ASN A 52 -23.45 1.37 3.65
N TYR A 53 -22.40 0.82 3.02
CA TYR A 53 -22.12 -0.61 3.01
C TYR A 53 -21.37 -1.04 4.27
N SER A 54 -21.87 -2.06 4.96
CA SER A 54 -21.22 -2.64 6.14
C SER A 54 -20.02 -3.51 5.76
N PHE A 55 -18.84 -3.20 6.30
CA PHE A 55 -17.61 -3.95 6.11
C PHE A 55 -17.32 -4.98 7.22
N LYS A 56 -18.20 -5.12 8.22
CA LYS A 56 -18.04 -6.08 9.34
C LYS A 56 -17.78 -7.50 8.85
N ASP A 57 -18.51 -7.96 7.85
CA ASP A 57 -18.36 -9.32 7.27
C ASP A 57 -17.14 -9.45 6.34
N LYS A 58 -16.43 -8.34 6.09
CA LYS A 58 -15.24 -8.27 5.24
C LYS A 58 -13.97 -8.04 6.07
N VAL A 59 -14.06 -8.06 7.40
CA VAL A 59 -12.91 -8.04 8.29
C VAL A 59 -12.03 -9.26 8.03
N PHE A 60 -10.77 -9.01 7.71
CA PHE A 60 -9.80 -10.03 7.39
C PHE A 60 -9.05 -10.46 8.65
N THR A 61 -9.42 -11.63 9.18
CA THR A 61 -8.83 -12.26 10.38
C THR A 61 -7.89 -13.42 10.08
N LYS A 62 -7.50 -13.63 8.81
CA LYS A 62 -6.64 -14.78 8.46
C LYS A 62 -5.25 -14.60 9.08
N LYS A 63 -4.85 -15.55 9.95
CA LYS A 63 -3.46 -15.71 10.43
C LYS A 63 -2.52 -15.65 9.23
N ALA A 64 -1.41 -14.94 9.40
CA ALA A 64 -0.41 -14.70 8.35
C ALA A 64 -0.14 -16.00 7.57
N PRO A 65 -0.15 -15.99 6.22
CA PRO A 65 0.10 -17.18 5.45
C PRO A 65 1.50 -17.71 5.82
N ASN A 66 1.53 -18.94 6.32
CA ASN A 66 2.74 -19.67 6.66
C ASN A 66 3.60 -19.78 5.40
N ASN A 67 4.76 -19.10 5.38
CA ASN A 67 5.93 -19.21 4.49
C ASN A 67 5.75 -19.30 2.95
N LEU A 68 4.54 -19.36 2.40
CA LEU A 68 4.30 -19.61 0.98
C LEU A 68 4.71 -18.43 0.09
N SER A 69 4.60 -17.20 0.61
CA SER A 69 5.09 -16.00 -0.09
C SER A 69 6.60 -15.94 -0.16
N ALA A 70 7.32 -16.52 0.81
CA ALA A 70 8.76 -16.68 0.76
C ALA A 70 9.16 -17.77 -0.26
N VAL A 71 8.43 -18.90 -0.28
CA VAL A 71 8.69 -20.02 -1.20
C VAL A 71 8.50 -19.64 -2.67
N ILE A 72 7.49 -18.81 -3.00
CA ILE A 72 7.25 -18.34 -4.38
C ILE A 72 8.03 -17.05 -4.69
N GLY A 73 8.23 -16.20 -3.69
CA GLY A 73 8.89 -14.90 -3.86
C GLY A 73 10.37 -14.99 -4.19
N VAL A 74 11.09 -15.98 -3.63
CA VAL A 74 12.52 -16.19 -3.91
C VAL A 74 12.78 -16.55 -5.39
N PRO A 75 12.16 -17.59 -5.98
CA PRO A 75 12.39 -17.93 -7.38
C PRO A 75 11.88 -16.84 -8.34
N LEU A 76 10.77 -16.18 -8.02
CA LEU A 76 10.25 -15.06 -8.81
C LEU A 76 11.19 -13.84 -8.76
N GLY A 77 11.74 -13.54 -7.57
CA GLY A 77 12.73 -12.49 -7.37
C GLY A 77 14.04 -12.76 -8.11
N LEU A 78 14.50 -14.02 -8.12
CA LEU A 78 15.69 -14.45 -8.87
C LEU A 78 15.50 -14.35 -10.38
N LEU A 79 14.32 -14.75 -10.87
CA LEU A 79 13.97 -14.59 -12.28
C LEU A 79 13.92 -13.11 -12.66
N LEU A 80 13.20 -12.28 -11.90
CA LEU A 80 13.13 -10.85 -12.13
C LEU A 80 14.52 -10.20 -12.07
N ALA A 81 15.37 -10.53 -11.09
CA ALA A 81 16.73 -10.01 -11.01
C ALA A 81 17.57 -10.40 -12.23
N ARG A 82 17.42 -11.64 -12.73
CA ARG A 82 18.09 -12.10 -13.95
C ARG A 82 17.54 -11.39 -15.19
N THR A 83 16.24 -11.14 -15.28
CA THR A 83 15.64 -10.40 -16.39
C THR A 83 16.06 -8.94 -16.35
N PHE A 84 16.02 -8.30 -15.19
CA PHE A 84 16.49 -6.92 -14.98
C PHE A 84 17.97 -6.78 -15.32
N ARG A 85 18.83 -7.73 -14.95
CA ARG A 85 20.26 -7.69 -15.33
C ARG A 85 20.48 -7.79 -16.86
N LYS A 86 19.57 -8.42 -17.60
CA LYS A 86 19.62 -8.50 -19.07
C LYS A 86 19.00 -7.29 -19.76
N ILE A 87 17.94 -6.72 -19.18
CA ILE A 87 17.19 -5.60 -19.76
C ILE A 87 17.80 -4.24 -19.36
N LEU A 88 18.40 -4.16 -18.18
CA LEU A 88 19.12 -3.00 -17.64
C LEU A 88 20.63 -3.29 -17.62
N PRO A 89 21.30 -3.39 -18.79
CA PRO A 89 22.76 -3.42 -18.81
C PRO A 89 23.28 -2.14 -18.14
N MET A 90 24.46 -2.20 -17.52
CA MET A 90 25.10 -1.01 -16.92
C MET A 90 25.20 0.15 -17.93
N ASP A 91 25.31 -0.22 -19.21
CA ASP A 91 25.35 0.67 -20.37
C ASP A 91 24.10 1.56 -20.51
N LEU A 92 22.95 1.11 -20.00
CA LEU A 92 21.69 1.87 -20.03
C LEU A 92 21.69 3.02 -19.00
N PHE A 93 22.52 2.91 -17.96
CA PHE A 93 22.70 4.00 -17.01
C PHE A 93 23.94 4.82 -17.36
N PHE A 94 25.08 4.19 -17.66
CA PHE A 94 26.39 4.85 -17.73
C PHE A 94 27.01 4.95 -19.13
N GLY A 95 26.25 4.64 -20.19
CA GLY A 95 26.76 4.68 -21.57
C GLY A 95 27.62 3.47 -21.94
N LYS A 96 28.07 3.37 -23.20
CA LYS A 96 28.81 2.21 -23.69
C LYS A 96 30.12 1.99 -22.90
N PRO A 97 30.47 0.75 -22.54
CA PRO A 97 31.59 0.45 -21.63
C PRO A 97 33.00 0.80 -22.14
N ASN A 98 33.14 1.19 -23.42
CA ASN A 98 34.42 1.53 -24.05
C ASN A 98 34.63 3.04 -24.31
N LEU A 99 33.74 3.89 -23.82
CA LEU A 99 33.87 5.35 -23.84
C LEU A 99 33.98 5.84 -22.39
N ASP A 100 34.68 6.97 -22.17
CA ASP A 100 34.81 7.60 -20.85
C ASP A 100 33.43 7.65 -20.17
N LEU A 101 33.33 7.08 -18.97
CA LEU A 101 32.08 6.98 -18.22
C LEU A 101 31.40 8.36 -18.15
N ASP A 102 30.26 8.51 -18.84
CA ASP A 102 29.50 9.75 -18.79
C ASP A 102 28.67 9.77 -17.49
N VAL A 103 29.30 10.29 -16.43
CA VAL A 103 28.70 10.44 -15.10
C VAL A 103 27.40 11.25 -15.16
N ARG A 104 27.29 12.21 -16.09
CA ARG A 104 26.10 13.04 -16.25
C ARG A 104 24.94 12.23 -16.82
N GLU A 105 25.20 11.40 -17.83
CA GLU A 105 24.22 10.46 -18.38
C GLU A 105 23.77 9.43 -17.31
N GLY A 106 24.74 8.92 -16.53
CA GLY A 106 24.53 8.14 -15.30
C GLY A 106 23.47 8.71 -14.37
N VAL A 107 23.67 9.96 -13.94
CA VAL A 107 22.77 10.64 -13.01
C VAL A 107 21.38 10.83 -13.62
N VAL A 108 21.28 11.24 -14.89
CA VAL A 108 20.00 11.45 -15.57
C VAL A 108 19.20 10.15 -15.64
N ASN A 109 19.82 9.04 -16.02
CA ASN A 109 19.15 7.75 -16.14
C ASN A 109 18.68 7.22 -14.78
N VAL A 110 19.47 7.40 -13.72
CA VAL A 110 19.04 7.07 -12.35
C VAL A 110 17.84 7.90 -11.92
N LEU A 111 17.82 9.20 -12.22
CA LEU A 111 16.68 10.06 -11.90
C LEU A 111 15.41 9.66 -12.66
N ILE A 112 15.52 9.32 -13.94
CA ILE A 112 14.40 8.81 -14.76
C ILE A 112 13.87 7.50 -14.16
N PHE A 113 14.76 6.59 -13.75
CA PHE A 113 14.36 5.34 -13.11
C PHE A 113 13.62 5.58 -11.79
N LEU A 114 14.14 6.47 -10.92
CA LEU A 114 13.47 6.84 -9.68
C LEU A 114 12.10 7.47 -9.92
N LEU A 115 11.98 8.32 -10.94
CA LEU A 115 10.71 8.90 -11.37
C LEU A 115 9.73 7.79 -11.80
N ALA A 116 10.17 6.83 -12.61
CA ALA A 116 9.34 5.71 -13.06
C ALA A 116 8.84 4.87 -11.87
N VAL A 117 9.67 4.65 -10.85
CA VAL A 117 9.28 3.97 -9.60
C VAL A 117 8.21 4.78 -8.86
N ILE A 118 8.39 6.10 -8.71
CA ILE A 118 7.43 6.98 -8.04
C ILE A 118 6.06 6.95 -8.76
N VAL A 119 6.07 7.08 -10.10
CA VAL A 119 4.86 7.02 -10.92
C VAL A 119 4.16 5.66 -10.79
N THR A 120 4.92 4.57 -10.82
CA THR A 120 4.37 3.22 -10.65
C THR A 120 3.71 3.05 -9.29
N LEU A 121 4.36 3.48 -8.21
CA LEU A 121 3.80 3.44 -6.86
C LEU A 121 2.53 4.29 -6.78
N TRP A 122 2.52 5.48 -7.38
CA TRP A 122 1.35 6.35 -7.44
C TRP A 122 0.17 5.68 -8.17
N LEU A 123 0.41 5.07 -9.34
CA LEU A 123 -0.61 4.30 -10.07
C LEU A 123 -1.18 3.15 -9.24
N VAL A 124 -0.34 2.44 -8.49
CA VAL A 124 -0.80 1.38 -7.57
C VAL A 124 -1.76 1.95 -6.50
N THR A 125 -1.52 3.16 -6.00
CA THR A 125 -2.45 3.80 -5.03
C THR A 125 -3.80 4.14 -5.65
N ILE A 126 -3.83 4.52 -6.93
CA ILE A 126 -5.06 4.80 -7.67
C ILE A 126 -5.81 3.51 -7.93
N ALA A 127 -5.12 2.48 -8.42
CA ALA A 127 -5.70 1.17 -8.71
C ALA A 127 -6.40 0.58 -7.47
N ARG A 128 -5.77 0.67 -6.29
CA ARG A 128 -6.36 0.22 -5.02
C ARG A 128 -7.62 1.00 -4.65
N TYR A 129 -7.62 2.33 -4.86
CA TYR A 129 -8.79 3.16 -4.61
C TYR A 129 -9.94 2.82 -5.57
N VAL A 130 -9.65 2.65 -6.87
CA VAL A 130 -10.64 2.26 -7.88
C VAL A 130 -11.22 0.87 -7.57
N GLN A 131 -10.39 -0.08 -7.11
CA GLN A 131 -10.86 -1.39 -6.67
C GLN A 131 -11.85 -1.28 -5.50
N LEU A 132 -11.54 -0.47 -4.48
CA LEU A 132 -12.43 -0.24 -3.35
C LEU A 132 -13.74 0.43 -3.80
N LYS A 133 -13.64 1.51 -4.60
CA LYS A 133 -14.81 2.25 -5.10
C LYS A 133 -15.74 1.34 -5.90
N ARG A 134 -15.20 0.60 -6.88
CA ARG A 134 -15.98 -0.36 -7.68
C ARG A 134 -16.61 -1.46 -6.82
N PHE A 135 -15.94 -1.91 -5.76
CA PHE A 135 -16.51 -2.89 -4.86
C PHE A 135 -17.72 -2.32 -4.12
N VAL A 136 -17.60 -1.10 -3.58
CA VAL A 136 -18.71 -0.42 -2.89
C VAL A 136 -19.88 -0.16 -3.82
N GLU A 137 -19.63 0.36 -5.03
CA GLU A 137 -20.66 0.61 -6.05
C GLU A 137 -21.37 -0.67 -6.50
N LYS A 138 -20.64 -1.78 -6.66
CA LYS A 138 -21.22 -3.09 -6.97
C LYS A 138 -22.19 -3.60 -5.91
N ASN A 139 -22.04 -3.14 -4.66
CA ASN A 139 -22.94 -3.48 -3.56
C ASN A 139 -24.02 -2.41 -3.33
N GLY A 140 -24.25 -1.51 -4.31
CA GLY A 140 -25.32 -0.51 -4.26
C GLY A 140 -25.07 0.63 -3.28
N ALA A 141 -23.82 0.85 -2.85
CA ALA A 141 -23.45 1.92 -1.94
C ALA A 141 -22.49 2.92 -2.61
N GLU A 142 -22.29 4.07 -1.97
CA GLU A 142 -21.35 5.09 -2.40
C GLU A 142 -20.18 5.20 -1.40
N LEU A 143 -19.00 5.55 -1.91
CA LEU A 143 -17.81 5.83 -1.10
C LEU A 143 -17.54 7.34 -1.08
N VAL A 144 -17.93 8.01 0.00
CA VAL A 144 -17.84 9.46 0.15
C VAL A 144 -16.62 9.84 0.98
N LEU A 145 -15.87 10.85 0.56
CA LEU A 145 -14.79 11.43 1.36
C LEU A 145 -15.40 12.34 2.43
N VAL A 146 -15.26 11.97 3.70
CA VAL A 146 -15.86 12.73 4.83
C VAL A 146 -14.86 13.62 5.54
N GLY A 147 -13.56 13.42 5.33
CA GLY A 147 -12.55 14.33 5.88
C GLY A 147 -11.17 13.70 6.03
N GLN A 148 -10.45 14.17 7.05
CA GLN A 148 -9.13 13.66 7.40
C GLN A 148 -9.03 13.43 8.90
N ILE A 149 -8.30 12.40 9.30
CA ILE A 149 -8.01 12.12 10.71
C ILE A 149 -6.51 11.95 10.91
N LYS A 150 -6.07 12.20 12.14
CA LYS A 150 -4.70 12.02 12.59
C LYS A 150 -4.73 11.04 13.77
N PRO A 151 -3.93 9.96 13.77
CA PRO A 151 -3.84 9.08 14.93
C PRO A 151 -3.25 9.84 16.11
N VAL A 152 -3.87 9.73 17.28
CA VAL A 152 -3.36 10.29 18.55
C VAL A 152 -2.56 9.24 19.33
N ASP A 153 -2.80 7.97 19.04
CA ASP A 153 -2.16 6.81 19.65
C ASP A 153 -1.81 5.78 18.57
N TYR A 154 -0.95 4.81 18.88
CA TYR A 154 -0.57 3.76 17.95
C TYR A 154 -1.78 2.89 17.56
N LEU A 155 -1.90 2.54 16.28
CA LEU A 155 -2.96 1.65 15.81
C LEU A 155 -2.73 0.20 16.23
N GLN A 156 -1.46 -0.19 16.39
CA GLN A 156 -1.06 -1.51 16.84
C GLN A 156 0.32 -1.43 17.50
N LYS A 157 0.49 -2.13 18.62
CA LYS A 157 1.81 -2.40 19.21
C LYS A 157 2.18 -3.85 18.88
N THR A 158 3.31 -4.06 18.23
CA THR A 158 3.78 -5.43 17.96
C THR A 158 4.32 -6.06 19.24
N SER A 159 4.46 -7.39 19.24
CA SER A 159 5.08 -8.14 20.35
C SER A 159 6.49 -7.65 20.71
N ASN A 160 7.17 -7.04 19.74
CA ASN A 160 8.53 -6.52 19.89
C ASN A 160 8.54 -5.05 20.39
N GLY A 161 7.38 -4.53 20.82
CA GLY A 161 7.24 -3.15 21.32
C GLY A 161 7.19 -2.09 20.22
N THR A 162 7.24 -2.46 18.94
CA THR A 162 7.18 -1.49 17.83
C THR A 162 5.77 -0.94 17.68
N GLU A 163 5.67 0.38 17.73
CA GLU A 163 4.41 1.10 17.61
C GLU A 163 4.11 1.43 16.14
N VAL A 164 2.95 1.00 15.68
CA VAL A 164 2.50 1.15 14.31
C VAL A 164 1.41 2.23 14.30
N TRP A 165 1.82 3.45 14.00
CA TRP A 165 0.97 4.64 13.89
C TRP A 165 0.20 4.70 12.57
#